data_AF-A0A1W9PDL6-F1
#
_entry.id   AF-A0A1W9PDL6-F1
#
_cell.length_a   1.000
_cell.length_b   1.000
_cell.length_c   1.000
_cell.angle_alpha   90.00
_cell.angle_beta   90.00
_cell.angle_gamma   90.00
#
_symmetry.space_group_name_H-M   'P 1'
#
loop_
_entity.id
_entity.type
_entity.pdbx_description
1 polymer ?
#
loop_
_entity_poly.entity_id
_entity_poly.type
_entity_poly.pdbx_seq_one_letter_code
_entity_poly.pdbx_strand_id
1 'polypeptide(L)' 'MSEEKMVAFCGIICNECPAYIATKNNDDELKKKVANDWSSDEYPLEPQDVVCHGCLVTNQRMMKFCSECKVR' A
#
# COMPACT_ATOMS: atom_id res chain seq x y z
N MET A 1 26.05 -5.63 -0.30
CA MET A 1 25.00 -5.15 -1.22
C MET A 1 23.83 -4.76 -0.36
N SER A 2 23.75 -3.49 0.04
CA SER A 2 22.68 -2.98 0.88
C SER A 2 21.42 -2.87 0.01
N GLU A 3 20.45 -3.75 0.23
CA GLU A 3 19.11 -3.60 -0.34
C GLU A 3 18.58 -2.23 0.07
N GLU A 4 18.35 -1.36 -0.91
CA GLU A 4 17.81 -0.02 -0.68
C GLU A 4 16.39 -0.16 -0.11
N LYS A 5 16.30 -0.12 1.22
CA LYS A 5 15.02 -0.09 1.93
C LYS A 5 14.33 1.22 1.59
N MET A 6 13.29 1.14 0.77
CA MET A 6 12.44 2.29 0.50
C MET A 6 11.53 2.48 1.73
N VAL A 7 11.95 3.34 2.64
CA VAL A 7 11.15 3.66 3.84
C VAL A 7 10.10 4.71 3.46
N ALA A 8 8.83 4.38 3.67
CA ALA A 8 7.69 5.28 3.48
C ALA A 8 7.58 6.33 4.59
N PHE A 9 6.75 7.35 4.38
CA PHE A 9 6.40 8.34 5.42
C PHE A 9 5.78 7.71 6.68
N CYS A 10 5.11 6.55 6.53
CA CYS A 10 4.59 5.80 7.68
C CYS A 10 5.66 5.01 8.45
N GLY A 11 6.94 5.09 8.06
CA GLY A 11 8.04 4.33 8.66
C GLY A 11 8.09 2.85 8.22
N ILE A 12 7.15 2.42 7.37
CA ILE A 12 7.10 1.06 6.83
C ILE A 12 8.10 0.94 5.67
N ILE A 13 8.78 -0.21 5.60
CA ILE A 13 9.64 -0.59 4.48
C ILE A 13 8.73 -0.99 3.31
N CYS A 14 8.62 -0.15 2.27
CA CYS A 14 7.74 -0.39 1.10
C CYS A 14 8.00 -1.75 0.45
N ASN A 15 9.25 -2.19 0.36
CA ASN A 15 9.64 -3.48 -0.21
C ASN A 15 9.20 -4.69 0.63
N GLU A 16 8.74 -4.48 1.87
CA GLU A 16 8.16 -5.51 2.74
C GLU A 16 6.64 -5.31 2.92
N CYS A 17 6.06 -4.25 2.34
CA CYS A 17 4.65 -3.92 2.48
C CYS A 17 3.78 -4.78 1.54
N PRO A 18 2.82 -5.56 2.07
CA PRO A 18 1.95 -6.41 1.26
C PRO A 18 1.17 -5.64 0.19
N ALA A 19 0.67 -4.44 0.49
CA ALA A 19 -0.07 -3.62 -0.47
C ALA A 19 0.81 -3.17 -1.65
N TYR A 20 2.07 -2.82 -1.38
CA TYR A 20 3.03 -2.43 -2.41
C TYR A 20 3.43 -3.63 -3.27
N ILE A 21 3.71 -4.78 -2.64
CA ILE A 21 4.03 -6.03 -3.32
C ILE A 21 2.86 -6.49 -4.20
N ALA A 22 1.63 -6.48 -3.67
CA ALA A 22 0.42 -6.85 -4.39
C ALA A 22 0.18 -5.96 -5.62
N THR A 23 0.46 -4.67 -5.50
CA THR A 23 0.35 -3.73 -6.62
C THR A 23 1.44 -3.97 -7.66
N LYS A 24 2.69 -4.12 -7.22
CA LYS A 24 3.85 -4.33 -8.10
C LYS A 24 3.75 -5.64 -8.89
N ASN A 25 3.24 -6.70 -8.26
CA ASN A 25 3.07 -8.01 -8.88
C ASN A 25 1.72 -8.13 -9.62
N ASN A 26 0.86 -7.12 -9.55
CA ASN A 26 -0.53 -7.18 -9.98
C ASN A 26 -1.26 -8.44 -9.46
N ASP A 27 -1.01 -8.78 -8.19
CA ASP A 27 -1.52 -9.97 -7.53
C ASP A 27 -2.87 -9.68 -6.88
N ASP A 28 -3.94 -10.07 -7.57
CA ASP A 28 -5.31 -9.81 -7.12
C ASP A 28 -5.72 -10.66 -5.91
N GLU A 29 -5.11 -11.83 -5.70
CA GLU A 29 -5.37 -12.63 -4.50
C GLU A 29 -4.74 -11.96 -3.27
N LEU A 30 -3.51 -11.46 -3.41
CA LEU A 30 -2.86 -10.72 -2.35
C LEU A 30 -3.59 -9.40 -2.05
N LYS A 31 -4.09 -8.69 -3.07
CA LYS A 31 -4.95 -7.50 -2.87
C LYS A 31 -6.21 -7.84 -2.07
N LYS A 32 -6.89 -8.95 -2.38
CA LYS A 32 -8.07 -9.41 -1.62
C LYS A 32 -7.73 -9.73 -0.18
N LYS A 33 -6.61 -10.43 0.04
CA LYS A 33 -6.15 -10.77 1.39
C LYS A 33 -5.86 -9.51 2.21
N VAL A 34 -5.08 -8.59 1.64
CA VAL A 34 -4.75 -7.32 2.31
C VAL A 34 -6.00 -6.48 2.56
N ALA A 35 -6.93 -6.41 1.60
CA ALA A 35 -8.20 -5.71 1.78
C ALA A 35 -8.96 -6.29 2.96
N ASN A 36 -9.10 -7.61 3.03
CA ASN A 36 -9.80 -8.28 4.13
C ASN A 36 -9.08 -8.12 5.48
N ASP A 37 -7.75 -8.25 5.50
CA ASP A 37 -6.95 -8.18 6.73
C ASP A 37 -6.88 -6.76 7.30
N TRP A 38 -6.94 -5.73 6.44
CA TRP A 38 -6.82 -4.32 6.84
C TRP A 38 -8.16 -3.57 6.85
N SER A 39 -9.22 -4.17 6.29
CA SER A 39 -10.57 -3.62 6.35
C SER A 39 -11.06 -3.65 7.80
N SER A 40 -11.75 -2.58 8.18
CA SER A 40 -12.45 -2.49 9.47
C SER A 40 -13.83 -1.89 9.25
N ASP A 41 -14.72 -2.00 10.24
CA ASP A 41 -16.07 -1.43 10.14
C ASP A 41 -16.07 0.09 9.91
N GLU A 42 -15.07 0.79 10.48
CA GLU A 42 -14.89 2.23 10.29
C GLU A 42 -14.25 2.58 8.95
N TYR A 43 -13.50 1.64 8.35
CA TYR A 43 -12.78 1.85 7.11
C TYR A 43 -12.83 0.60 6.22
N PRO A 44 -13.95 0.41 5.50
CA PRO A 44 -14.08 -0.71 4.57
C PRO A 44 -13.10 -0.54 3.42
N LEU A 45 -12.35 -1.62 3.15
CA LEU A 45 -11.39 -1.71 2.05
C LEU A 45 -11.84 -2.76 1.05
N GLU A 46 -11.85 -2.37 -0.23
CA GLU A 46 -12.00 -3.32 -1.32
C GLU A 46 -10.65 -3.66 -1.95
N PRO A 47 -10.51 -4.80 -2.66
CA PRO A 47 -9.26 -5.16 -3.33
C PRO A 47 -8.76 -4.06 -4.30
N GLN A 48 -9.68 -3.29 -4.89
CA GLN A 48 -9.38 -2.16 -5.75
C GLN A 48 -8.83 -0.91 -5.01
N ASP A 49 -9.03 -0.84 -3.69
CA ASP A 49 -8.47 0.20 -2.83
C ASP A 49 -7.02 -0.12 -2.40
N VAL A 50 -6.62 -1.39 -2.50
CA VAL A 50 -5.26 -1.89 -2.21
C VAL A 50 -4.35 -1.69 -3.42
N VAL A 51 -4.20 -0.44 -3.85
CA VAL A 51 -3.29 -0.06 -4.94
C VAL A 51 -2.26 0.93 -4.41
N CYS A 52 -1.05 0.49 -4.12
CA CYS A 52 0.01 1.31 -3.56
C CYS A 52 1.27 1.26 -4.44
N HIS A 53 1.57 2.40 -5.08
CA HIS A 53 2.81 2.57 -5.84
C HIS A 53 3.96 3.19 -5.01
N GLY A 54 3.77 3.35 -3.71
CA GLY A 54 4.69 4.04 -2.81
C GLY A 54 4.26 5.49 -2.58
N CYS A 55 4.53 6.02 -1.38
CA CYS A 55 4.13 7.39 -1.02
C CYS A 55 5.10 8.46 -1.54
N LEU A 56 6.31 8.06 -1.94
CA LEU A 56 7.35 8.94 -2.48
C LEU A 56 7.11 9.32 -3.94
N VAL A 57 6.25 8.59 -4.66
CA VAL A 57 5.88 8.92 -6.04
C VAL A 57 4.71 9.90 -6.05
N THR A 58 4.81 10.95 -6.86
CA THR A 58 3.82 12.05 -6.91
C THR A 58 2.66 11.80 -7.88
N ASN A 59 2.86 10.97 -8.90
CA ASN A 59 1.90 10.77 -10.00
C ASN A 59 1.39 9.32 -10.17
N GLN A 60 1.37 8.53 -9.09
CA GLN A 60 0.83 7.16 -9.16
C GLN A 60 -0.25 6.95 -8.10
N ARG A 61 -1.12 5.97 -8.37
CA ARG A 61 -2.22 5.62 -7.46
C ARG A 61 -1.65 5.13 -6.13
N MET A 62 -2.20 5.64 -5.05
CA MET A 62 -1.83 5.22 -3.71
C MET A 62 -3.02 4.56 -3.04
N MET A 63 -2.71 3.79 -2.02
CA MET A 63 -3.73 3.12 -1.24
C MET A 63 -4.66 4.18 -0.68
N LYS A 64 -5.95 3.87 -0.58
CA LYS A 64 -6.99 4.81 -0.13
C LYS A 64 -6.56 5.57 1.14
N PHE A 65 -6.02 4.84 2.12
CA PHE A 65 -5.46 5.42 3.36
C PHE A 65 -4.35 6.45 3.13
N CYS A 66 -3.42 6.18 2.22
CA CYS A 66 -2.31 7.10 1.91
C CYS A 66 -2.79 8.34 1.15
N SER A 67 -3.92 8.27 0.44
CA SER A 67 -4.52 9.42 -0.25
C SER A 67 -5.10 10.44 0.72
N GLU A 68 -5.52 10.01 1.92
CA GLU A 68 -6.07 10.86 2.99
C GLU A 68 -5.04 11.16 4.10
N CYS A 69 -3.81 10.63 3.97
CA CYS A 69 -2.76 10.79 4.96
C CYS A 69 -2.19 12.22 4.95
N LYS A 70 -2.44 12.98 6.03
CA LYS A 70 -1.97 14.37 6.21
C LYS A 70 -0.46 14.52 6.43
N VAL A 71 0.27 13.41 6.56
CA VAL A 71 1.73 13.39 6.76
C VAL A 71 2.48 13.43 5.42
N ARG A 72 1.81 13.10 4.31
CA ARG A 72 2.37 13.19 2.96
C ARG A 72 2.43 14.64 2.47
#